data_AF-A0A7Y1UHW2-F1
#
_entry.id   AF-A0A7Y1UHW2-F1
#
_cell.length_a   1.000
_cell.length_b   1.000
_cell.length_c   1.000
_cell.angle_alpha   90.00
_cell.angle_beta   90.00
_cell.angle_gamma   90.00
#
_symmetry.space_group_name_H-M   'P 1'
#
loop_
_entity.id
_entity.type
_entity.pdbx_description
1 polymer ?
#
loop_
_entity_poly.entity_id
_entity_poly.type
_entity_poly.pdbx_seq_one_letter_code
_entity_poly.pdbx_strand_id
1 'polypeptide(L)'
;MAPVTDPLPPAAPPGAVPPPPPALNLKLLWTSLLAPSVVAGIAAVILILVANNSRTMEPLFTIACAVVCLAVLGGWGLFANVLVRRFRGGSLVLLILAYPLLQAILIFAIFFAGCLAMIARVGSY
;
A
#
# COMPACT_ATOMS: atom_id res chain seq x y z
N MET A 1 8.52 -45.72 -44.24
CA MET A 1 8.44 -45.08 -42.91
C MET A 1 7.02 -44.59 -42.73
N ALA A 2 6.24 -45.22 -41.85
CA ALA A 2 4.88 -44.77 -41.55
C ALA A 2 4.93 -43.60 -40.55
N PRO A 3 4.06 -42.59 -40.68
CA PRO A 3 4.04 -41.45 -39.77
C PRO A 3 3.56 -41.90 -38.39
N VAL A 4 4.37 -41.64 -37.37
CA VAL A 4 4.00 -41.80 -35.96
C VAL A 4 2.97 -40.72 -35.65
N THR A 5 1.70 -41.10 -35.58
CA THR A 5 0.64 -40.23 -35.06
C THR A 5 0.72 -40.29 -33.54
N ASP A 6 1.37 -39.29 -32.94
CA ASP A 6 1.31 -39.10 -31.49
C ASP A 6 -0.17 -38.97 -31.08
N PRO A 7 -0.64 -39.74 -30.09
CA PRO A 7 -2.00 -39.61 -29.60
C PRO A 7 -2.18 -38.21 -29.03
N LEU A 8 -3.16 -37.47 -29.59
CA LEU A 8 -3.59 -36.17 -29.08
C LEU A 8 -3.87 -36.30 -27.57
N PRO A 9 -3.37 -35.39 -26.71
CA PRO A 9 -3.68 -35.45 -25.29
C PRO A 9 -5.20 -35.48 -25.08
N PRO A 10 -5.70 -36.31 -24.15
CA PRO A 10 -7.12 -36.46 -23.92
C PRO A 10 -7.75 -35.10 -23.64
N ALA A 11 -8.76 -34.74 -24.43
CA ALA A 11 -9.52 -33.52 -24.25
C ALA A 11 -10.05 -33.47 -22.80
N ALA A 12 -9.79 -32.36 -22.11
CA ALA A 12 -10.24 -32.15 -20.74
C ALA A 12 -11.75 -32.44 -20.64
N PRO A 13 -12.21 -33.17 -19.60
CA PRO A 13 -13.58 -33.62 -19.52
C PRO A 13 -14.55 -32.44 -19.64
N PRO A 14 -15.56 -32.50 -20.54
CA PRO A 14 -16.55 -31.45 -20.69
C PRO A 14 -17.32 -31.31 -19.37
N GLY A 15 -17.09 -30.21 -18.66
CA GLY A 15 -17.69 -29.96 -17.34
C GLY A 15 -16.70 -29.81 -16.18
N ALA A 16 -15.38 -29.82 -16.43
CA ALA A 16 -14.41 -29.38 -15.43
C ALA A 16 -14.67 -27.90 -15.08
N VAL A 17 -15.38 -27.67 -13.98
CA VAL A 17 -15.61 -26.35 -13.41
C VAL A 17 -14.24 -25.67 -13.28
N PRO A 18 -14.06 -24.44 -13.80
CA PRO A 18 -12.78 -23.76 -13.70
C PRO A 18 -12.35 -23.69 -12.23
N PRO A 19 -11.07 -23.92 -11.92
CA PRO A 19 -10.59 -23.89 -10.54
C PRO A 19 -10.94 -22.54 -9.92
N PRO A 20 -11.44 -22.51 -8.66
CA PRO A 20 -11.83 -21.27 -8.02
C PRO A 20 -10.62 -20.32 -7.94
N PRO A 21 -10.85 -19.00 -8.12
CA PRO A 21 -9.75 -18.04 -8.10
C PRO A 21 -9.02 -18.09 -6.75
N PRO A 22 -7.70 -17.87 -6.73
CA PRO A 22 -6.92 -17.86 -5.49
C PRO A 22 -7.56 -16.96 -4.43
N ALA A 23 -7.70 -17.49 -3.22
CA ALA A 23 -8.22 -16.73 -2.09
C ALA A 23 -7.29 -15.53 -1.82
N LEU A 24 -7.88 -14.34 -1.68
CA LEU A 24 -7.12 -13.14 -1.42
C LEU A 24 -6.69 -13.14 0.04
N ASN A 25 -5.40 -12.92 0.31
CA ASN A 25 -4.94 -12.83 1.69
C ASN A 25 -5.32 -11.47 2.28
N LEU A 26 -6.51 -11.40 2.86
CA LEU A 26 -7.10 -10.17 3.42
C LEU A 26 -6.20 -9.52 4.46
N LYS A 27 -5.49 -10.31 5.28
CA LYS A 27 -4.57 -9.77 6.29
C LYS A 27 -3.47 -8.95 5.63
N LEU A 28 -2.83 -9.49 4.60
CA LEU A 28 -1.79 -8.79 3.82
C LEU A 28 -2.33 -7.57 3.06
N LEU A 29 -3.58 -7.64 2.58
CA LEU A 29 -4.24 -6.50 1.95
C LEU A 29 -4.44 -5.36 2.95
N TRP A 30 -4.99 -5.65 4.12
CA TRP A 30 -5.23 -4.63 5.15
C TRP A 30 -3.93 -4.06 5.72
N THR A 31 -2.90 -4.90 5.93
CA THR A 31 -1.60 -4.40 6.41
C THR A 31 -0.93 -3.51 5.38
N SER A 32 -0.95 -3.86 4.09
CA SER A 32 -0.40 -2.99 3.03
C SER A 32 -1.15 -1.66 2.89
N LEU A 33 -2.46 -1.63 3.19
CA LEU A 33 -3.25 -0.40 3.18
C LEU A 33 -3.00 0.48 4.41
N LEU A 34 -3.00 -0.11 5.61
CA LEU A 34 -2.99 0.64 6.87
C LEU A 34 -1.57 0.98 7.36
N ALA A 35 -0.57 0.13 7.10
CA ALA A 35 0.78 0.31 7.64
C ALA A 35 1.39 1.69 7.28
N PRO A 36 1.32 2.18 6.03
CA PRO A 36 1.91 3.48 5.70
C PRO A 36 1.20 4.63 6.41
N SER A 37 -0.13 4.56 6.56
CA SER A 37 -0.91 5.58 7.29
C SER A 37 -0.58 5.60 8.78
N VAL A 38 -0.42 4.43 9.40
CA VAL A 38 0.00 4.31 10.81
C VAL A 38 1.42 4.87 11.00
N VAL A 39 2.35 4.54 10.11
CA VAL A 39 3.71 5.07 10.14
C VAL A 39 3.72 6.59 9.98
N ALA A 40 2.93 7.15 9.05
CA ALA A 40 2.79 8.59 8.86
C ALA A 40 2.21 9.28 10.10
N GLY A 41 1.19 8.68 10.74
CA GLY A 41 0.61 9.18 11.98
C GLY A 41 1.63 9.22 13.14
N ILE A 42 2.38 8.14 13.32
CA ILE A 42 3.45 8.06 14.34
C ILE A 42 4.53 9.11 14.06
N ALA A 43 4.97 9.24 12.80
CA ALA A 43 5.96 10.22 12.39
C ALA A 43 5.48 11.65 12.68
N ALA A 44 4.22 11.97 12.36
CA ALA A 44 3.63 13.28 12.65
C ALA A 44 3.60 13.58 14.16
N VAL A 45 3.22 12.61 15.00
CA VAL A 45 3.23 12.77 16.47
C VAL A 45 4.64 13.01 17.00
N ILE A 46 5.64 12.24 16.54
CA ILE A 46 7.04 12.42 16.92
C ILE A 46 7.52 13.82 16.52
N LEU A 47 7.22 14.25 15.30
CA LEU A 47 7.58 15.59 14.84
C LEU A 47 6.95 16.67 15.72
N ILE A 48 5.67 16.57 16.08
CA ILE A 48 4.99 17.52 16.97
C ILE A 48 5.63 17.55 18.36
N LEU A 49 5.95 16.38 18.93
CA LEU A 49 6.55 16.29 20.27
C LEU A 49 7.97 16.88 20.30
N VAL A 50 8.77 16.62 19.26
CA VAL A 50 10.15 17.09 19.18
C VAL A 50 10.24 18.56 18.75
N ALA A 51 9.30 19.03 17.92
CA ALA A 51 9.15 20.43 17.53
C ALA A 51 9.09 21.38 18.72
N ASN A 52 8.41 20.97 19.79
CA ASN A 52 8.28 21.77 21.01
C ASN A 52 9.59 21.88 21.80
N ASN A 53 10.58 21.02 21.52
CA ASN A 53 11.76 20.84 22.37
C ASN A 53 13.11 21.13 21.69
N SER A 54 13.22 21.25 20.35
CA SER A 54 14.54 21.34 19.71
C SER A 54 14.64 22.26 18.47
N ARG A 55 15.86 22.78 18.24
CA ARG A 55 16.28 23.48 17.01
C ARG A 55 16.58 22.53 15.83
N THR A 56 16.36 21.22 15.97
CA THR A 56 16.73 20.17 15.00
C THR A 56 15.56 19.61 14.20
N MET A 57 14.59 20.47 13.86
CA MET A 57 13.37 20.11 13.11
C MET A 57 13.64 19.61 11.68
N GLU A 58 14.57 20.24 10.97
CA GLU A 58 14.84 19.98 9.56
C GLU A 58 15.35 18.55 9.26
N PRO A 59 16.36 18.00 9.98
CA PRO A 59 16.81 16.63 9.73
C PRO A 59 15.76 15.59 10.15
N LEU A 60 15.01 15.85 11.22
CA LEU A 60 13.96 14.94 11.69
C LEU A 60 12.80 14.85 10.71
N PHE A 61 12.39 15.99 10.15
CA PHE A 61 11.38 16.03 9.10
C PHE A 61 11.81 15.22 7.87
N THR A 62 13.07 15.39 7.45
CA THR A 62 13.63 14.67 6.30
C THR A 62 13.63 13.15 6.53
N ILE A 63 14.06 12.70 7.71
CA ILE A 63 14.05 11.27 8.08
C ILE A 63 12.61 10.74 8.14
N ALA A 64 11.69 11.49 8.75
CA ALA A 64 10.28 11.11 8.81
C ALA A 64 9.67 10.93 7.42
N CYS A 65 9.92 11.87 6.50
CA CYS A 65 9.50 11.74 5.10
C CYS A 65 10.10 10.49 4.44
N ALA A 66 11.41 10.24 4.62
CA ALA A 66 12.06 9.07 4.05
C ALA A 66 11.45 7.75 4.55
N VAL A 67 11.16 7.65 5.86
CA VAL A 67 10.53 6.47 6.47
C VAL A 67 9.12 6.25 5.92
N VAL A 68 8.32 7.31 5.79
CA VAL A 68 6.97 7.23 5.20
C VAL A 68 7.04 6.80 3.73
N CYS A 69 7.97 7.35 2.95
CA CYS A 69 8.17 6.95 1.54
C CYS A 69 8.52 5.47 1.43
N LEU A 70 9.43 4.96 2.28
CA LEU A 70 9.77 3.54 2.30
C LEU A 70 8.57 2.66 2.68
N ALA A 71 7.75 3.09 3.64
CA ALA A 71 6.54 2.37 4.03
C ALA A 71 5.51 2.32 2.89
N VAL A 72 5.33 3.42 2.14
CA VAL A 72 4.44 3.45 0.97
C VAL A 72 4.95 2.54 -0.15
N LEU A 73 6.25 2.57 -0.46
CA LEU A 73 6.83 1.71 -1.50
C LEU A 73 6.75 0.22 -1.11
N GLY A 74 7.07 -0.11 0.14
CA GLY A 74 6.95 -1.48 0.67
C GLY A 74 5.50 -1.97 0.67
N GLY A 75 4.57 -1.13 1.13
CA GLY A 75 3.13 -1.41 1.10
C GLY A 75 2.60 -1.57 -0.32
N TRP A 76 3.06 -0.76 -1.27
CA TRP A 76 2.68 -0.85 -2.67
C TRP A 76 3.14 -2.16 -3.31
N GLY A 77 4.38 -2.58 -3.06
CA GLY A 77 4.91 -3.86 -3.52
C GLY A 77 4.13 -5.06 -2.96
N LEU A 78 3.77 -5.01 -1.67
CA LEU A 78 2.93 -6.03 -1.04
C LEU A 78 1.51 -6.05 -1.64
N PHE A 79 0.91 -4.88 -1.83
CA PHE A 79 -0.42 -4.72 -2.40
C PHE A 79 -0.49 -5.25 -3.85
N ALA A 80 0.49 -4.89 -4.68
CA ALA A 80 0.61 -5.42 -6.04
C ALA A 80 0.77 -6.94 -6.05
N ASN A 81 1.61 -7.50 -5.18
CA ASN A 81 1.79 -8.96 -5.07
C ASN A 81 0.52 -9.72 -4.68
N VAL A 82 -0.32 -9.13 -3.82
CA VAL A 82 -1.62 -9.72 -3.44
C VAL A 82 -2.61 -9.65 -4.61
N LEU A 83 -2.64 -8.53 -5.34
CA LEU A 83 -3.58 -8.31 -6.44
C LEU A 83 -3.26 -9.11 -7.71
N VAL A 84 -1.97 -9.26 -8.07
CA VAL A 84 -1.53 -10.02 -9.25
C VAL A 84 -1.96 -11.49 -9.19
N ARG A 85 -2.17 -12.03 -7.99
CA ARG A 85 -2.67 -13.40 -7.80
C ARG A 85 -4.13 -13.59 -8.19
N ARG A 86 -4.93 -12.52 -8.26
CA ARG A 86 -6.39 -12.60 -8.47
C ARG A 86 -6.91 -11.78 -9.64
N PHE A 87 -6.34 -10.61 -9.89
CA PHE A 87 -6.75 -9.73 -10.97
C PHE A 87 -5.77 -9.83 -12.14
N ARG A 88 -6.29 -9.70 -13.36
CA ARG A 88 -5.51 -9.67 -14.61
C ARG A 88 -6.04 -8.54 -15.50
N GLY A 89 -5.17 -7.99 -16.35
CA GLY A 89 -5.54 -6.95 -17.32
C GLY A 89 -5.67 -5.55 -16.73
N GLY A 90 -6.50 -4.70 -17.36
CA GLY A 90 -6.59 -3.26 -17.04
C GLY A 90 -7.10 -2.94 -15.63
N SER A 91 -7.95 -3.79 -15.05
CA SER A 91 -8.45 -3.62 -13.67
C SER A 91 -7.34 -3.72 -12.62
N LEU A 92 -6.33 -4.56 -12.86
CA LEU A 92 -5.15 -4.65 -12.00
C LEU A 92 -4.34 -3.35 -12.04
N VAL A 93 -4.12 -2.80 -13.23
CA VAL A 93 -3.36 -1.55 -13.41
C VAL A 93 -4.05 -0.39 -12.69
N LEU A 94 -5.38 -0.27 -12.83
CA LEU A 94 -6.15 0.75 -12.13
C LEU A 94 -6.06 0.62 -10.61
N LEU A 95 -6.16 -0.59 -10.05
CA LEU A 95 -6.02 -0.79 -8.61
C LEU A 95 -4.60 -0.47 -8.11
N ILE A 96 -3.57 -0.89 -8.85
CA ILE A 96 -2.17 -0.63 -8.48
C ILE A 96 -1.87 0.86 -8.50
N LEU A 97 -2.44 1.63 -9.44
CA LEU A 97 -2.29 3.08 -9.52
C LEU A 97 -3.19 3.85 -8.54
N ALA A 98 -4.32 3.28 -8.14
CA ALA A 98 -5.17 3.87 -7.10
C ALA A 98 -4.50 3.87 -5.71
N TYR A 99 -3.63 2.89 -5.46
CA TYR A 99 -2.90 2.76 -4.18
C TYR A 99 -2.06 4.01 -3.83
N PRO A 100 -1.09 4.47 -4.66
CA PRO A 100 -0.30 5.65 -4.32
C PRO A 100 -1.16 6.91 -4.21
N LEU A 101 -2.24 7.03 -4.99
CA LEU A 101 -3.18 8.15 -4.90
C LEU A 101 -3.87 8.19 -3.53
N LEU A 102 -4.38 7.04 -3.07
CA LEU A 102 -5.00 6.90 -1.75
C LEU A 102 -4.00 7.21 -0.63
N GLN A 103 -2.79 6.69 -0.71
CA GLN A 103 -1.74 6.96 0.29
C GLN A 103 -1.36 8.43 0.32
N ALA A 104 -1.23 9.09 -0.84
CA ALA A 104 -0.94 10.52 -0.90
C ALA A 104 -2.03 11.36 -0.20
N ILE A 105 -3.30 11.04 -0.44
CA ILE A 105 -4.44 11.73 0.20
C ILE A 105 -4.41 11.53 1.72
N LEU A 106 -4.22 10.29 2.19
CA LEU A 106 -4.19 9.97 3.61
C LEU A 106 -3.01 10.64 4.33
N ILE A 107 -1.81 10.57 3.73
CA ILE A 107 -0.62 11.21 4.30
C ILE A 107 -0.82 12.72 4.35
N PHE A 108 -1.32 13.34 3.29
CA PHE A 108 -1.63 14.76 3.28
C PHE A 108 -2.64 15.14 4.37
N ALA A 109 -3.72 14.36 4.54
CA ALA A 109 -4.71 14.59 5.59
C ALA A 109 -4.10 14.48 7.00
N ILE A 110 -3.20 13.52 7.24
CA ILE A 110 -2.50 13.37 8.52
C ILE A 110 -1.60 14.57 8.80
N PHE A 111 -0.81 15.01 7.83
CA PHE A 111 0.04 16.20 7.99
C PHE A 111 -0.78 17.46 8.21
N PHE A 112 -1.84 17.66 7.42
CA PHE A 112 -2.74 18.79 7.56
C PHE A 112 -3.41 18.84 8.93
N ALA A 113 -3.92 17.70 9.41
CA ALA A 113 -4.48 17.58 10.76
C ALA A 113 -3.44 17.86 11.85
N GLY A 114 -2.19 17.39 11.67
CA GLY A 114 -1.09 17.70 12.57
C GLY A 114 -0.76 19.18 12.66
N CYS A 115 -0.74 19.89 11.52
CA CYS A 115 -0.57 21.34 11.47
C CYS A 115 -1.71 22.08 12.18
N LEU A 116 -2.97 21.71 11.92
CA LEU A 116 -4.13 22.30 12.60
C LEU A 116 -4.08 22.08 14.11
N ALA A 117 -3.70 20.87 14.56
CA ALA A 117 -3.56 20.56 15.97
C ALA A 117 -2.49 21.42 16.66
N MET A 118 -1.38 21.71 15.98
CA MET A 118 -0.35 22.63 16.48
C MET A 118 -0.87 24.06 16.60
N ILE A 119 -1.54 24.59 15.57
CA ILE A 119 -2.10 25.95 15.57
C ILE A 119 -3.13 26.13 16.69
N ALA A 120 -4.06 25.17 16.84
CA ALA A 120 -5.07 25.21 17.89
C ALA A 120 -4.46 25.22 19.30
N ARG A 121 -3.30 24.57 19.47
CA ARG A 121 -2.56 24.54 20.74
C ARG A 121 -1.81 25.83 21.06
N VAL A 122 -1.40 26.59 20.04
CA VAL A 122 -0.75 27.90 20.22
C VAL A 122 -1.78 28.98 20.58
N GLY A 123 -2.99 28.93 20.01
CA GLY A 123 -4.07 29.89 20.28
C GLY A 123 -4.83 29.69 21.60
N SER A 124 -4.44 28.71 22.41
CA SER A 124 -5.06 28.41 23.72
C SER A 124 -4.23 28.90 24.93
N TYR A 125 -3.14 29.63 24.67
CA TYR A 125 -2.39 30.42 25.65
C TYR A 125 -2.66 31.90 25.44
#